data_AF-A0A355S2I2-F1
#
_entry.id   AF-A0A355S2I2-F1
#
_cell.length_a   1.000
_cell.length_b   1.000
_cell.length_c   1.000
_cell.angle_alpha   90.00
_cell.angle_beta   90.00
_cell.angle_gamma   90.00
#
_symmetry.space_group_name_H-M   'P 1'
#
loop_
_entity.id
_entity.type
_entity.pdbx_description
1 polymer ?
#
loop_
_entity_poly.entity_id
_entity_poly.type
_entity_poly.pdbx_seq_one_letter_code
_entity_poly.pdbx_strand_id
1 'polypeptide(L)'
;MDLNSRCRQIICDLMKTEVPVTVWELSFKYKVSKRTIYNDLKDIEKWLAERNIQISSRPNAGIILNHDADLSAIKRDLSCIEPYFTPLSHEDRVKKTIAYIFINHDHVKIADVCNEVGMSKSTFYKDL
;
A
#
# COMPACT_ATOMS: atom_id res chain seq x y z
N MET A 1 -8.18 8.46 12.06
CA MET A 1 -8.43 7.27 11.20
C MET A 1 -7.09 6.61 10.93
N ASP A 2 -6.96 5.28 11.03
CA ASP A 2 -5.67 4.63 10.76
C ASP A 2 -5.47 4.43 9.25
N LEU A 3 -4.35 4.94 8.72
CA LEU A 3 -3.95 4.71 7.34
C LEU A 3 -3.38 3.31 7.17
N ASN A 4 -3.73 2.66 6.05
CA ASN A 4 -3.06 1.43 5.64
C ASN A 4 -1.58 1.70 5.24
N SER A 5 -0.76 0.65 5.18
CA SER A 5 0.67 0.77 4.86
C SER A 5 0.93 1.42 3.50
N ARG A 6 0.08 1.15 2.49
CA ARG A 6 0.19 1.79 1.17
C ARG A 6 -0.01 3.30 1.24
N CYS A 7 -1.04 3.75 1.96
CA CYS A 7 -1.33 5.17 2.12
C CYS A 7 -0.17 5.90 2.79
N ARG A 8 0.40 5.33 3.86
CA ARG A 8 1.59 5.87 4.52
C ARG A 8 2.79 5.97 3.56
N GLN A 9 3.01 4.93 2.75
CA GLN A 9 4.08 4.91 1.77
C GLN A 9 3.86 5.96 0.65
N ILE A 10 2.61 6.14 0.19
CA ILE A 10 2.27 7.19 -0.77
C ILE A 10 2.57 8.58 -0.19
N ILE A 11 2.21 8.86 1.06
CA ILE A 11 2.54 10.14 1.70
C ILE A 11 4.07 10.34 1.73
N CYS A 12 4.83 9.31 2.14
CA CYS A 12 6.28 9.37 2.13
C CYS A 12 6.88 9.64 0.75
N ASP A 13 6.30 9.08 -0.32
CA ASP A 13 6.73 9.37 -1.68
C ASP A 13 6.42 10.82 -2.06
N LEU A 14 5.21 11.30 -1.74
CA LEU A 14 4.79 12.68 -2.01
C LEU A 14 5.61 13.72 -1.23
N MET A 15 6.13 13.37 -0.05
CA MET A 15 7.03 14.23 0.72
C MET A 15 8.46 14.30 0.14
N LYS A 16 8.86 13.30 -0.66
CA LYS A 16 10.21 13.21 -1.24
C LYS A 16 10.29 13.79 -2.66
N THR A 17 9.15 14.12 -3.27
CA THR A 17 9.08 14.65 -4.63
C THR A 17 8.83 16.15 -4.62
N GLU A 18 9.50 16.85 -5.53
CA GLU A 18 9.27 18.27 -5.83
C GLU A 18 8.35 18.45 -7.05
N VAL A 19 8.09 17.36 -7.78
CA VAL A 19 7.24 17.35 -8.97
C VAL A 19 5.92 16.62 -8.70
N PRO A 20 4.81 17.06 -9.31
CA PRO A 20 3.54 16.35 -9.22
C PRO A 20 3.63 14.91 -9.72
N VAL A 21 3.00 13.99 -9.01
CA VAL A 21 2.95 12.56 -9.33
C VAL A 21 1.53 12.19 -9.77
N THR A 22 1.41 11.53 -10.91
CA THR A 22 0.12 11.14 -11.46
C THR A 22 -0.46 9.90 -10.76
N VAL A 23 -1.79 9.78 -10.79
CA VAL A 23 -2.48 8.55 -10.35
C VAL A 23 -2.00 7.32 -11.13
N TRP A 24 -1.62 7.49 -12.40
CA TRP A 24 -1.09 6.41 -13.21
C TRP A 24 0.27 5.91 -12.68
N GLU A 25 1.20 6.82 -12.37
CA GLU A 25 2.50 6.46 -11.79
C GLU A 25 2.36 5.76 -10.45
N LEU A 26 1.48 6.26 -9.57
CA LEU A 26 1.17 5.60 -8.30
C LEU A 26 0.56 4.21 -8.54
N SER A 27 -0.38 4.08 -9.48
CA SER A 27 -1.01 2.79 -9.77
C SER A 27 0.01 1.75 -10.27
N PHE A 28 0.95 2.18 -11.09
CA PHE A 28 2.03 1.34 -11.61
C PHE A 28 3.01 0.94 -10.50
N LYS A 29 3.46 1.91 -9.68
CA LYS A 29 4.40 1.68 -8.57
C LYS A 29 3.84 0.69 -7.54
N TYR A 30 2.57 0.84 -7.18
CA TYR A 30 1.93 0.05 -6.12
C TYR A 30 1.20 -1.21 -6.63
N LYS A 31 1.22 -1.44 -7.95
CA LYS A 31 0.53 -2.54 -8.65
C LYS A 31 -0.95 -2.69 -8.25
N VAL A 32 -1.66 -1.58 -8.17
CA VAL A 32 -3.10 -1.54 -7.88
C VAL A 32 -3.85 -0.75 -8.94
N SER A 33 -5.17 -0.90 -8.99
CA SER A 33 -5.98 -0.14 -9.94
C SER A 33 -5.93 1.37 -9.64
N LYS A 34 -6.15 2.21 -10.68
CA LYS A 34 -6.33 3.67 -10.49
C LYS A 34 -7.45 3.97 -9.48
N ARG A 35 -8.54 3.18 -9.49
CA ARG A 35 -9.64 3.29 -8.52
C ARG A 35 -9.16 3.09 -7.09
N THR A 36 -8.27 2.11 -6.87
CA THR A 36 -7.65 1.87 -5.55
C THR A 36 -6.82 3.07 -5.12
N ILE A 37 -5.98 3.61 -6.01
CA ILE A 37 -5.20 4.83 -5.72
C ILE A 37 -6.11 6.02 -5.40
N TYR A 38 -7.22 6.23 -6.13
CA TYR A 38 -8.18 7.28 -5.80
C TYR A 38 -8.78 7.11 -4.40
N ASN A 39 -9.09 5.88 -3.98
CA ASN A 39 -9.57 5.62 -2.62
C ASN A 39 -8.49 5.90 -1.59
N ASP A 40 -7.25 5.44 -1.83
CA ASP A 40 -6.12 5.72 -0.94
C ASP A 40 -5.88 7.22 -0.80
N LEU A 41 -5.93 7.98 -1.90
CA LEU A 41 -5.78 9.44 -1.89
C LEU A 41 -6.88 10.13 -1.08
N LYS A 42 -8.13 9.65 -1.17
CA LYS A 42 -9.24 10.16 -0.34
C LYS A 42 -8.99 9.94 1.15
N ASP A 43 -8.47 8.77 1.52
CA ASP A 43 -8.14 8.46 2.92
C ASP A 43 -6.95 9.31 3.40
N ILE A 44 -5.95 9.50 2.54
CA ILE A 44 -4.79 10.38 2.79
C ILE A 44 -5.23 11.83 2.97
N GLU A 45 -6.06 12.38 2.07
CA GLU A 45 -6.57 13.75 2.16
C GLU A 45 -7.27 14.00 3.50
N LYS A 46 -8.13 13.06 3.92
CA LYS A 46 -8.81 13.13 5.21
C LYS A 46 -7.82 13.13 6.38
N TRP A 47 -6.81 12.25 6.33
CA TRP A 47 -5.80 12.14 7.39
C TRP A 47 -4.88 13.36 7.49
N LEU A 48 -4.55 13.98 6.35
CA LEU A 48 -3.74 15.21 6.30
C LEU A 48 -4.54 16.44 6.71
N ALA A 49 -5.84 16.50 6.38
CA ALA A 49 -6.71 17.60 6.78
C ALA A 49 -6.81 17.73 8.31
N GLU A 50 -6.82 16.61 9.05
CA GLU A 50 -6.74 16.59 10.52
C GLU A 50 -5.45 17.27 11.07
N ARG A 51 -4.44 17.46 10.23
CA ARG A 51 -3.13 18.05 10.54
C ARG A 51 -2.91 19.40 9.84
N ASN A 52 -3.96 20.01 9.29
CA ASN A 52 -3.90 21.26 8.51
C ASN A 52 -2.96 21.18 7.29
N ILE A 53 -2.78 19.99 6.72
CA ILE A 53 -1.93 19.77 5.55
C ILE A 53 -2.83 19.42 4.37
N GLN A 54 -2.52 20.00 3.21
CA GLN A 54 -3.31 19.84 2.00
C GLN A 54 -2.47 19.26 0.87
N ILE A 55 -3.12 18.43 0.06
CA ILE A 55 -2.60 17.96 -1.21
C ILE A 55 -3.20 18.84 -2.31
N SER A 56 -2.37 19.24 -3.27
CA SER A 56 -2.82 19.92 -4.48
C SER A 56 -2.89 18.92 -5.63
N SER A 57 -4.07 18.80 -6.24
CA SER A 57 -4.24 18.11 -7.51
C SER A 57 -4.26 19.15 -8.63
N ARG A 58 -3.26 19.11 -9.52
CA ARG A 58 -3.18 19.97 -10.69
C ARG A 58 -3.72 19.22 -11.91
N PRO A 59 -4.74 19.74 -12.62
CA PRO A 59 -5.23 19.13 -13.87
C PRO A 59 -4.06 18.85 -14.82
N ASN A 60 -4.01 17.64 -15.37
CA ASN A 60 -2.96 17.15 -16.28
C ASN A 60 -1.52 17.08 -15.71
N ALA A 61 -1.27 17.55 -14.49
CA ALA A 61 0.05 17.49 -13.85
C ALA A 61 0.14 16.38 -12.80
N GLY A 62 -0.95 16.10 -12.07
CA GLY A 62 -0.97 15.09 -11.02
C GLY A 62 -1.06 15.70 -9.63
N ILE A 63 -0.51 14.99 -8.65
CA ILE A 63 -0.73 15.20 -7.22
C ILE A 63 0.58 15.59 -6.55
N ILE A 64 0.57 16.66 -5.77
CA ILE A 64 1.73 17.12 -5.00
C ILE A 64 1.32 17.55 -3.61
N LEU A 65 2.18 17.28 -2.62
CA LEU A 65 1.98 17.75 -1.26
C LEU A 65 2.39 19.23 -1.17
N ASN A 66 1.61 20.05 -0.47
CA ASN A 66 1.97 21.45 -0.31
C ASN A 66 3.14 21.60 0.68
N HIS A 67 4.31 22.00 0.18
CA HIS A 67 5.57 22.09 0.95
C HIS A 67 5.62 23.28 1.92
N ASP A 68 4.68 24.23 1.84
CA ASP A 68 4.62 25.38 2.75
C ASP A 68 4.13 25.00 4.16
N ALA A 69 3.59 23.79 4.34
CA ALA A 69 3.13 23.30 5.62
C ALA A 69 4.26 22.66 6.44
N ASP A 70 4.24 22.84 7.76
CA ASP A 70 5.20 22.18 8.65
C ASP A 70 5.01 20.66 8.64
N LEU A 71 5.89 19.97 7.92
CA LEU A 71 5.88 18.52 7.78
C LEU A 71 6.51 17.77 8.97
N SER A 72 7.06 18.48 9.97
CA SER A 72 7.74 17.86 11.11
C SER A 72 6.80 16.96 11.92
N ALA A 73 5.55 17.38 12.09
CA ALA A 73 4.51 16.61 12.76
C ALA A 73 4.20 15.28 12.04
N ILE A 74 4.08 15.32 10.71
CA ILE A 74 3.84 14.12 9.90
C ILE A 74 5.04 13.18 9.94
N LYS A 75 6.27 13.69 9.84
CA LYS A 75 7.48 12.85 9.87
C LYS A 75 7.55 11.99 11.13
N ARG A 76 7.11 12.53 12.28
CA ARG A 76 7.01 11.77 13.53
C ARG A 76 5.90 10.73 13.48
N ASP A 77 4.72 11.09 12.98
CA ASP A 77 3.59 10.16 12.88
C ASP A 77 3.85 9.02 11.88
N LEU A 78 4.76 9.24 10.93
CA LEU A 78 5.22 8.30 9.91
C LEU A 78 6.56 7.62 10.26
N SER A 79 7.13 7.83 11.45
CA SER A 79 8.48 7.33 11.77
C SER A 79 8.59 5.80 11.88
N CYS A 80 7.45 5.10 12.00
CA CYS A 80 7.38 3.65 12.17
C CYS A 80 6.68 2.95 10.98
N ILE A 81 6.94 3.39 9.75
CA ILE A 81 6.33 2.76 8.57
C ILE A 81 6.97 1.39 8.33
N GLU A 82 6.16 0.34 8.47
CA GLU A 82 6.46 -0.93 7.82
C GLU A 82 6.37 -0.75 6.29
N PRO A 83 7.37 -1.21 5.52
CA PRO A 83 7.34 -1.13 4.08
C PRO A 83 6.06 -1.71 3.50
N TYR A 84 5.46 -1.01 2.52
CA TYR A 84 4.35 -1.59 1.78
C TYR A 84 4.85 -2.76 0.93
N PHE A 85 4.49 -3.98 1.32
CA PHE A 85 4.64 -5.15 0.47
C PHE A 85 3.46 -5.23 -0.47
N THR A 86 3.75 -5.26 -1.77
CA THR A 86 2.71 -5.48 -2.77
C THR A 86 2.07 -6.85 -2.52
N PRO A 87 0.75 -6.93 -2.33
CA PRO A 87 0.07 -8.22 -2.17
C PRO A 87 0.36 -9.12 -3.36
N LEU A 88 0.63 -10.40 -3.09
CA LEU A 88 0.81 -11.40 -4.13
C LEU A 88 -0.47 -11.53 -4.96
N SER A 89 -0.32 -11.63 -6.28
CA SER A 89 -1.44 -11.92 -7.18
C SER A 89 -2.05 -13.29 -6.84
N HIS A 90 -3.27 -13.57 -7.28
CA HIS A 90 -3.85 -14.92 -7.13
C HIS A 90 -2.93 -16.00 -7.69
N GLU A 91 -2.37 -15.77 -8.88
CA GLU A 91 -1.43 -16.71 -9.50
C GLU A 91 -0.15 -16.89 -8.68
N ASP A 92 0.47 -15.81 -8.20
CA ASP A 92 1.68 -15.89 -7.38
C ASP A 92 1.41 -16.56 -6.03
N ARG A 93 0.22 -16.31 -5.45
CA ARG A 93 -0.22 -16.98 -4.23
C ARG A 93 -0.37 -18.48 -4.41
N VAL A 94 -0.99 -18.92 -5.51
CA VAL A 94 -1.11 -20.34 -5.86
C VAL A 94 0.27 -20.96 -6.08
N LYS A 95 1.14 -20.31 -6.86
CA LYS A 95 2.52 -20.77 -7.10
C LYS A 95 3.32 -20.91 -5.82
N LYS A 96 3.30 -19.90 -4.95
CA LYS A 96 4.01 -19.92 -3.65
C LYS A 96 3.42 -21.00 -2.73
N THR A 97 2.11 -21.17 -2.72
CA THR A 97 1.42 -22.23 -1.97
C THR A 97 1.89 -23.62 -2.41
N ILE A 98 1.89 -23.90 -3.71
CA ILE A 98 2.36 -25.19 -4.26
C ILE A 98 3.83 -25.41 -3.91
N ALA A 99 4.68 -24.40 -4.12
CA ALA A 99 6.10 -24.50 -3.81
C ALA A 99 6.34 -24.80 -2.32
N TYR A 100 5.61 -24.15 -1.42
CA TYR A 100 5.72 -24.39 0.02
C TYR A 100 5.29 -25.80 0.41
N ILE A 101 4.16 -26.29 -0.12
CA ILE A 101 3.69 -27.67 0.12
C ILE A 101 4.69 -28.68 -0.42
N PHE A 102 5.25 -28.44 -1.61
CA PHE A 102 6.23 -29.31 -2.23
C PHE A 102 7.53 -29.42 -1.42
N ILE A 103 7.99 -28.32 -0.80
CA ILE A 103 9.21 -28.30 0.01
C ILE A 103 9.01 -28.97 1.38
N ASN A 104 7.84 -28.78 2.00
CA ASN A 104 7.57 -29.21 3.38
C ASN A 104 6.83 -30.56 3.44
N HIS A 105 7.37 -31.60 2.81
CA HIS A 105 6.76 -32.93 2.63
C HIS A 105 5.99 -33.52 3.85
N ASP A 106 5.11 -34.48 3.54
CA ASP A 106 4.20 -35.26 4.41
C ASP A 106 2.99 -34.50 4.97
N HIS A 107 3.18 -33.48 5.81
CA HIS A 107 2.06 -32.82 6.47
C HIS A 107 2.30 -31.33 6.71
N VAL A 108 1.48 -30.49 6.08
CA VAL A 108 1.51 -29.04 6.24
C VAL A 108 0.19 -28.56 6.80
N LYS A 109 0.22 -27.80 7.92
CA LYS A 109 -1.01 -27.19 8.43
C LYS A 109 -1.37 -26.00 7.55
N ILE A 110 -2.65 -25.87 7.22
CA ILE A 110 -3.17 -24.73 6.44
C ILE A 110 -2.76 -23.39 7.06
N ALA A 111 -2.71 -23.30 8.39
CA ALA A 111 -2.27 -22.09 9.09
C ALA A 111 -0.82 -21.71 8.75
N ASP A 112 0.08 -22.69 8.64
CA ASP A 112 1.49 -22.47 8.34
C ASP A 112 1.66 -22.01 6.89
N VAL A 113 0.92 -22.61 5.95
CA VAL A 113 0.85 -22.14 4.55
C VAL A 113 0.35 -20.70 4.47
N CYS A 114 -0.76 -20.40 5.15
CA CYS A 114 -1.36 -19.07 5.15
C CYS A 114 -0.39 -18.01 5.69
N ASN A 115 0.30 -18.31 6.78
CA ASN A 115 1.29 -17.41 7.38
C ASN A 115 2.48 -17.18 6.45
N GLU A 116 3.04 -18.25 5.86
CA GLU A 116 4.17 -18.15 4.96
C GLU A 116 3.83 -17.40 3.66
N VAL A 117 2.66 -17.67 3.07
CA VAL A 117 2.23 -16.99 1.85
C VAL A 117 1.72 -15.57 2.13
N GLY A 118 1.41 -15.25 3.39
CA GLY A 118 0.89 -13.94 3.80
C GLY A 118 -0.56 -13.74 3.40
N MET A 119 -1.41 -14.75 3.57
CA MET A 119 -2.84 -14.70 3.23
C MET A 119 -3.73 -15.20 4.37
N SER A 120 -5.02 -14.85 4.34
CA SER A 120 -6.00 -15.37 5.30
C SER A 120 -6.48 -16.77 4.92
N LYS A 121 -7.01 -17.54 5.88
CA LYS A 121 -7.67 -18.83 5.59
C LYS A 121 -8.81 -18.71 4.58
N SER A 122 -9.62 -17.65 4.68
CA SER A 122 -10.71 -17.40 3.73
C SER A 122 -10.21 -17.13 2.32
N THR A 123 -9.03 -16.50 2.21
CA THR A 123 -8.36 -16.22 0.94
C THR A 123 -7.77 -17.50 0.35
N PHE A 124 -7.15 -18.33 1.18
CA PHE A 124 -6.65 -19.65 0.79
C PHE A 124 -7.75 -20.55 0.22
N TYR A 125 -8.90 -20.66 0.89
CA TYR A 125 -10.01 -21.48 0.39
C TYR A 125 -10.66 -20.95 -0.90
N LYS A 126 -10.48 -19.67 -1.23
CA LYS A 126 -10.92 -19.11 -2.51
C LYS A 126 -9.91 -19.36 -3.64
N ASP A 127 -8.67 -19.72 -3.30
CA ASP A 127 -7.63 -20.04 -4.28
C ASP A 127 -7.62 -21.50 -4.70
N LEU A 128 -8.15 -22.39 -3.85
CA LEU A 128 -8.43 -23.79 -4.16
C LEU A 128 -9.61 -23.89 -5.13
#